data_AF-A0A521WF16-F1
#
_entry.id   AF-A0A521WF16-F1
#
_cell.length_a   1.000
_cell.length_b   1.000
_cell.length_c   1.000
_cell.angle_alpha   90.00
_cell.angle_beta   90.00
_cell.angle_gamma   90.00
#
_symmetry.space_group_name_H-M   'P 1'
#
loop_
_entity.id
_entity.type
_entity.pdbx_description
1 polymer ?
#
loop_
_entity_poly.entity_id
_entity_poly.type
_entity_poly.pdbx_seq_one_letter_code
_entity_poly.pdbx_strand_id
1 'polypeptide(L)'
;RCATRRGSTRTHRDGSIVINCTDVVDFHEHALVRRFEVHNRLDRPRELRLFFHHDFHIAETDVGDTAYYDPSHGALIHYKDNRWFLMNACIDGAPAGFNQWAVGKKETDGKEGTWRDAEDGQLSGNSVVQGSVDSVGAAHVTLAPGGAATVWYWIACGMTYDDVRTVNSLIASKSPAELQRRTQAYWRLWCNAEPNDVGALGDDVATLFRRSLLTVRTHVDHHGGIVAATDYDITSFARDTYAYVWPRDGALVAHALDDAGYDGVTRPFFEFLARVQTREGYWMHKYNTDDSLASSWHPWWANGERQLPVQEDETGLPLWALWHHFDKFHDIEFVRPLYRSMIKPAATFLASYVDENGLPRPSYDLWEERRGVHAWTVAATWAGLTAAARFFAVFGDAGDAAVASAAASRMKAAAERAFWHEGEHRYVRSVVPTPGGYTPDMTVDASVCGLFVFEMLPAGDDRVAGTVRHLRDRLSIPTPIGGLARYENDAYQRTTP
;
A
#
# COMPACT_ATOMS: atom_id res chain seq x y z
N ARG A 1 -5.51 27.83 -8.59
CA ARG A 1 -6.01 26.73 -7.74
C ARG A 1 -7.33 26.27 -8.35
N CYS A 2 -7.43 25.03 -8.83
CA CYS A 2 -8.62 24.45 -9.49
C CYS A 2 -9.03 23.19 -8.71
N ALA A 3 -10.32 22.94 -8.55
CA ALA A 3 -10.89 21.76 -7.89
C ALA A 3 -11.09 20.59 -8.89
N THR A 4 -11.04 19.34 -8.42
CA THR A 4 -11.05 18.12 -9.25
C THR A 4 -12.28 17.23 -9.01
N ARG A 5 -12.84 16.67 -10.11
CA ARG A 5 -13.69 15.47 -10.16
C ARG A 5 -13.25 14.66 -11.38
N ARG A 6 -12.95 13.35 -11.23
CA ARG A 6 -12.60 12.34 -12.26
C ARG A 6 -12.24 12.89 -13.66
N GLY A 7 -10.93 12.89 -13.97
CA GLY A 7 -10.35 13.70 -15.05
C GLY A 7 -10.23 15.13 -14.56
N SER A 8 -9.01 15.64 -14.33
CA SER A 8 -8.87 16.95 -13.69
C SER A 8 -9.18 18.07 -14.69
N THR A 9 -10.46 18.39 -14.89
CA THR A 9 -10.85 19.56 -15.67
C THR A 9 -10.42 20.82 -14.92
N ARG A 10 -9.52 21.60 -15.51
CA ARG A 10 -9.07 22.89 -15.01
C ARG A 10 -9.56 23.97 -15.97
N THR A 11 -10.22 24.97 -15.43
CA THR A 11 -10.68 26.13 -16.19
C THR A 11 -9.87 27.34 -15.75
N HIS A 12 -9.32 28.08 -16.72
CA HIS A 12 -8.64 29.34 -16.43
C HIS A 12 -9.63 30.32 -15.76
N ARG A 13 -9.15 31.26 -14.94
CA ARG A 13 -10.01 32.13 -14.11
C ARG A 13 -11.04 32.92 -14.92
N ASP A 14 -10.70 33.32 -16.13
CA ASP A 14 -11.57 34.05 -17.05
C ASP A 14 -12.44 33.14 -17.95
N GLY A 15 -12.36 31.81 -17.77
CA GLY A 15 -13.07 30.84 -18.58
C GLY A 15 -12.55 30.66 -20.02
N SER A 16 -11.48 31.35 -20.42
CA SER A 16 -11.00 31.36 -21.81
C SER A 16 -10.32 30.06 -22.24
N ILE A 17 -9.73 29.32 -21.30
CA ILE A 17 -9.08 28.04 -21.54
C ILE A 17 -9.65 27.00 -20.61
N VAL A 18 -9.93 25.82 -21.18
CA VAL A 18 -10.24 24.62 -20.41
C VAL A 18 -9.23 23.54 -20.76
N ILE A 19 -8.72 22.87 -19.73
CA ILE A 19 -7.78 21.76 -19.85
C ILE A 19 -8.42 20.54 -19.20
N ASN A 20 -8.59 19.44 -19.92
CA ASN A 20 -8.96 18.15 -19.36
C ASN A 20 -7.71 17.26 -19.31
N CYS A 21 -7.34 16.81 -18.11
CA CYS A 21 -6.20 15.91 -17.94
C CYS A 21 -6.65 14.47 -17.68
N THR A 22 -6.07 13.53 -18.41
CA THR A 22 -6.20 12.09 -18.17
C THR A 22 -4.82 11.46 -18.08
N ASP A 23 -4.56 10.74 -16.99
CA ASP A 23 -3.27 10.14 -16.69
C ASP A 23 -3.37 8.61 -16.69
N VAL A 24 -2.28 7.93 -17.05
CA VAL A 24 -2.17 6.48 -17.07
C VAL A 24 -0.72 6.06 -16.85
N VAL A 25 -0.49 5.08 -15.99
CA VAL A 25 0.77 4.34 -15.94
C VAL A 25 0.61 3.09 -16.78
N ASP A 26 1.46 2.90 -17.79
CA ASP A 26 1.33 1.78 -18.72
C ASP A 26 1.42 0.44 -17.96
N PHE A 27 0.63 -0.54 -18.40
CA PHE A 27 0.54 -1.83 -17.70
C PHE A 27 1.78 -2.72 -17.88
N HIS A 28 2.65 -2.41 -18.85
CA HIS A 28 3.82 -3.21 -19.20
C HIS A 28 5.12 -2.40 -19.13
N GLU A 29 5.11 -1.18 -19.67
CA GLU A 29 6.27 -0.29 -19.69
C GLU A 29 6.32 0.56 -18.43
N HIS A 30 7.53 0.87 -17.95
CA HIS A 30 7.75 1.81 -16.85
C HIS A 30 7.53 3.27 -17.32
N ALA A 31 6.29 3.62 -17.63
CA ALA A 31 5.94 4.93 -18.18
C ALA A 31 4.65 5.51 -17.60
N LEU A 32 4.72 6.74 -17.10
CA LEU A 32 3.55 7.60 -16.89
C LEU A 32 3.27 8.35 -18.18
N VAL A 33 2.06 8.24 -18.72
CA VAL A 33 1.58 8.99 -19.89
C VAL A 33 0.40 9.86 -19.47
N ARG A 34 0.42 11.12 -19.90
CA ARG A 34 -0.57 12.14 -19.56
C ARG A 34 -1.11 12.78 -20.82
N ARG A 35 -2.42 12.89 -20.91
CA ARG A 35 -3.16 13.53 -21.99
C ARG A 35 -3.76 14.83 -21.50
N PHE A 36 -3.46 15.93 -22.18
CA PHE A 36 -4.02 17.25 -21.94
C PHE A 36 -4.85 17.67 -23.16
N GLU A 37 -6.17 17.64 -23.02
CA GLU A 37 -7.06 18.22 -24.02
C GLU A 37 -7.27 19.69 -23.67
N VAL A 38 -6.77 20.58 -24.52
CA VAL A 38 -6.80 22.02 -24.31
C VAL A 38 -7.81 22.66 -25.27
N HIS A 39 -8.70 23.50 -24.74
CA HIS A 39 -9.77 24.15 -25.48
C HIS A 39 -9.68 25.66 -25.37
N ASN A 40 -9.69 26.35 -26.51
CA ASN A 40 -9.85 27.80 -26.59
C ASN A 40 -11.32 28.16 -26.69
N ARG A 41 -11.86 28.87 -25.70
CA ARG A 41 -13.27 29.32 -25.68
C ARG A 41 -13.47 30.72 -26.26
N LEU A 42 -12.41 31.36 -26.72
CA LEU A 42 -12.49 32.67 -27.35
C LEU A 42 -12.70 32.55 -28.86
N ASP A 43 -13.20 33.63 -29.45
CA ASP A 43 -13.41 33.83 -30.88
C ASP A 43 -12.15 34.32 -31.64
N ARG A 44 -10.99 34.28 -30.98
CA ARG A 44 -9.68 34.66 -31.55
C ARG A 44 -8.65 33.55 -31.37
N PRO A 45 -7.68 33.41 -32.29
CA PRO A 45 -6.61 32.44 -32.15
C PRO A 45 -5.74 32.74 -30.93
N ARG A 46 -5.10 31.71 -30.39
CA ARG A 46 -4.22 31.81 -29.23
C ARG A 46 -3.04 30.85 -29.30
N GLU A 47 -1.88 31.33 -28.88
CA GLU A 47 -0.81 30.45 -28.44
C GLU A 47 -1.05 30.04 -26.98
N LEU A 48 -0.95 28.74 -26.70
CA LEU A 48 -0.92 28.18 -25.36
C LEU A 48 0.42 27.49 -25.16
N ARG A 49 1.08 27.79 -24.03
CA ARG A 49 2.32 27.14 -23.61
C ARG A 49 2.05 26.36 -22.34
N LEU A 50 2.31 25.05 -22.38
CA LEU A 50 2.20 24.16 -21.22
C LEU A 50 3.61 23.92 -20.69
N PHE A 51 3.82 24.24 -19.41
CA PHE A 51 5.09 24.04 -18.72
C PHE A 51 4.98 22.84 -17.78
N PHE A 52 5.88 21.87 -17.96
CA PHE A 52 6.00 20.65 -17.16
C PHE A 52 7.22 20.78 -16.26
N HIS A 53 7.00 20.87 -14.96
CA HIS A 53 8.04 20.99 -13.95
C HIS A 53 8.34 19.61 -13.35
N HIS A 54 9.63 19.30 -13.23
CA HIS A 54 10.14 18.02 -12.74
C HIS A 54 11.02 18.28 -11.53
N ASP A 55 10.51 17.89 -10.37
CA ASP A 55 11.11 18.13 -9.06
C ASP A 55 11.33 16.79 -8.37
N PHE A 56 12.36 16.06 -8.79
CA PHE A 56 12.66 14.74 -8.23
C PHE A 56 13.64 14.82 -7.07
N HIS A 57 13.44 13.94 -6.09
CA HIS A 57 14.39 13.63 -5.02
C HIS A 57 14.76 12.16 -5.18
N ILE A 58 15.68 11.86 -6.11
CA ILE A 58 15.93 10.48 -6.51
C ILE A 58 16.60 9.71 -5.35
N ALA A 59 16.00 8.56 -5.03
CA ALA A 59 16.32 7.79 -3.83
C ALA A 59 16.12 8.58 -2.52
N GLU A 60 15.04 9.37 -2.46
CA GLU A 60 14.55 10.08 -1.26
C GLU A 60 15.50 11.16 -0.73
N THR A 61 16.34 11.71 -1.60
CA THR A 61 17.25 12.79 -1.25
C THR A 61 17.42 13.75 -2.43
N ASP A 62 17.67 15.01 -2.11
CA ASP A 62 18.01 16.08 -3.04
C ASP A 62 19.51 16.12 -3.38
N VAL A 63 20.33 15.23 -2.81
CA VAL A 63 21.78 15.25 -3.00
C VAL A 63 22.20 14.35 -4.16
N GLY A 64 22.94 14.94 -5.11
CA GLY A 64 23.66 14.19 -6.14
C GLY A 64 22.83 13.82 -7.37
N ASP A 65 21.66 14.42 -7.55
CA ASP A 65 20.87 14.27 -8.77
C ASP A 65 21.55 15.02 -9.93
N THR A 66 21.37 14.53 -11.15
CA THR A 66 21.80 15.23 -12.37
C THR A 66 20.63 15.36 -13.32
N ALA A 67 20.43 16.57 -13.85
CA ALA A 67 19.42 16.85 -14.84
C ALA A 67 20.06 17.47 -16.09
N TYR A 68 19.64 17.07 -17.28
CA TYR A 68 20.12 17.63 -18.54
C TYR A 68 19.10 17.53 -19.69
N TYR A 69 19.30 18.32 -20.74
CA TYR A 69 18.55 18.22 -22.00
C TYR A 69 19.28 17.31 -23.00
N ASP A 70 18.57 16.31 -23.52
CA ASP A 70 19.06 15.43 -24.58
C ASP A 70 18.53 15.89 -25.95
N PRO A 71 19.37 16.54 -26.79
CA PRO A 71 18.94 17.05 -28.09
C PRO A 71 18.59 15.94 -29.09
N SER A 72 19.06 14.71 -28.89
CA SER A 72 18.80 13.59 -29.81
C SER A 72 17.34 13.16 -29.79
N HIS A 73 16.68 13.37 -28.65
CA HIS A 73 15.28 12.97 -28.42
C HIS A 73 14.36 14.14 -28.07
N GLY A 74 14.90 15.37 -27.99
CA GLY A 74 14.15 16.56 -27.57
C GLY A 74 13.65 16.49 -26.13
N ALA A 75 14.33 15.73 -25.26
CA ALA A 75 13.84 15.30 -23.96
C ALA A 75 14.65 15.90 -22.81
N LEU A 76 14.04 15.97 -21.62
CA LEU A 76 14.73 16.23 -20.37
C LEU A 76 15.03 14.91 -19.67
N ILE A 77 16.23 14.77 -19.13
CA ILE A 77 16.67 13.58 -18.42
C ILE A 77 17.08 13.97 -17.02
N HIS A 78 16.63 13.19 -16.04
CA HIS A 78 17.11 13.22 -14.67
C HIS A 78 17.66 11.84 -14.33
N TYR A 79 18.78 11.78 -13.63
CA TYR A 79 19.29 10.50 -13.13
C TYR A 79 20.10 10.67 -11.86
N LYS A 80 20.19 9.57 -11.12
CA LYS A 80 21.13 9.36 -10.02
C LYS A 80 21.46 7.88 -9.90
N ASP A 81 22.73 7.56 -9.76
CA ASP A 81 23.24 6.19 -9.79
C ASP A 81 22.69 5.42 -11.01
N ASN A 82 21.93 4.36 -10.76
CA ASN A 82 21.25 3.55 -11.76
C ASN A 82 19.74 3.83 -11.84
N ARG A 83 19.25 5.02 -11.50
CA ARG A 83 17.84 5.40 -11.64
C ARG A 83 17.74 6.54 -12.63
N TRP A 84 17.08 6.28 -13.75
CA TRP A 84 16.97 7.19 -14.88
C TRP A 84 15.51 7.54 -15.15
N PHE A 85 15.26 8.81 -15.43
CA PHE A 85 13.96 9.37 -15.77
C PHE A 85 14.10 10.22 -17.02
N LEU A 86 13.29 9.94 -18.04
CA LEU A 86 13.23 10.73 -19.27
C LEU A 86 11.83 11.32 -19.40
N MET A 87 11.75 12.64 -19.50
CA MET A 87 10.52 13.39 -19.69
C MET A 87 10.48 13.99 -21.08
N ASN A 88 9.35 13.84 -21.75
CA ASN A 88 9.16 14.35 -23.09
C ASN A 88 7.67 14.65 -23.34
N ALA A 89 7.39 15.39 -24.40
CA ALA A 89 6.05 15.79 -24.77
C ALA A 89 5.89 15.86 -26.30
N CYS A 90 4.65 15.79 -26.76
CA CYS A 90 4.32 16.10 -28.16
C CYS A 90 2.93 16.70 -28.27
N ILE A 91 2.70 17.46 -29.35
CA ILE A 91 1.35 17.74 -29.81
C ILE A 91 0.89 16.51 -30.61
N ASP A 92 -0.37 16.12 -30.45
CA ASP A 92 -0.92 14.97 -31.17
C ASP A 92 -0.71 15.11 -32.69
N GLY A 93 -0.09 14.09 -33.30
CA GLY A 93 0.32 14.10 -34.71
C GLY A 93 1.61 14.85 -35.05
N ALA A 94 2.28 15.47 -34.09
CA ALA A 94 3.59 16.11 -34.25
C ALA A 94 4.74 15.24 -33.68
N PRO A 95 5.99 15.45 -34.13
CA PRO A 95 7.15 14.80 -33.52
C PRO A 95 7.27 15.12 -32.03
N ALA A 96 7.83 14.17 -31.27
CA ALA A 96 8.16 14.35 -29.86
C ALA A 96 9.32 15.34 -29.68
N GLY A 97 9.23 16.15 -28.62
CA GLY A 97 10.26 17.08 -28.20
C GLY A 97 9.68 18.32 -27.53
N PHE A 98 10.37 18.83 -26.49
CA PHE A 98 10.04 20.13 -25.91
C PHE A 98 10.45 21.29 -26.84
N ASN A 99 9.61 22.32 -26.90
CA ASN A 99 9.90 23.55 -27.64
C ASN A 99 10.90 24.45 -26.90
N GLN A 100 10.86 24.42 -25.57
CA GLN A 100 11.81 25.11 -24.69
C GLN A 100 12.10 24.24 -23.48
N TRP A 101 13.25 24.45 -22.87
CA TRP A 101 13.62 23.77 -21.63
C TRP A 101 14.44 24.70 -20.74
N ALA A 102 14.49 24.38 -19.46
CA ALA A 102 15.47 24.89 -18.53
C ALA A 102 15.76 23.83 -17.47
N VAL A 103 17.01 23.76 -17.05
CA VAL A 103 17.47 22.96 -15.92
C VAL A 103 18.15 23.89 -14.92
N GLY A 104 17.91 23.71 -13.63
CA GLY A 104 18.43 24.60 -12.60
C GLY A 104 18.63 23.92 -11.26
N LYS A 105 19.05 24.73 -10.29
CA LYS A 105 19.16 24.31 -8.89
C LYS A 105 17.88 24.71 -8.15
N LYS A 106 17.42 23.82 -7.28
CA LYS A 106 16.34 24.05 -6.31
C LYS A 106 16.88 23.99 -4.89
N GLU A 107 16.08 24.45 -3.93
CA GLU A 107 16.22 24.24 -2.48
C GLU A 107 17.60 24.55 -1.86
N THR A 108 18.44 25.29 -2.58
CA THR A 108 19.83 25.58 -2.24
C THR A 108 20.14 27.03 -2.54
N ASP A 109 20.98 27.67 -1.72
CA ASP A 109 21.40 29.07 -1.90
C ASP A 109 20.23 30.07 -2.06
N GLY A 110 19.10 29.81 -1.39
CA GLY A 110 17.88 30.64 -1.48
C GLY A 110 17.11 30.51 -2.80
N LYS A 111 17.47 29.55 -3.66
CA LYS A 111 16.75 29.26 -4.91
C LYS A 111 15.52 28.41 -4.62
N GLU A 112 14.39 28.83 -5.17
CA GLU A 112 13.11 28.12 -5.02
C GLU A 112 12.87 27.06 -6.09
N GLY A 113 13.66 27.06 -7.18
CA GLY A 113 13.55 26.10 -8.28
C GLY A 113 13.40 26.76 -9.65
N THR A 114 13.67 25.98 -10.69
CA THR A 114 13.59 26.33 -12.12
C THR A 114 12.17 26.61 -12.58
N TRP A 115 11.14 26.17 -11.85
CA TRP A 115 9.75 26.53 -12.14
C TRP A 115 9.52 28.05 -12.23
N ARG A 116 10.33 28.87 -11.53
CA ARG A 116 10.30 30.33 -11.62
C ARG A 116 10.65 30.86 -13.01
N ASP A 117 11.48 30.14 -13.76
CA ASP A 117 11.86 30.49 -15.14
C ASP A 117 10.67 30.41 -16.11
N ALA A 118 9.58 29.74 -15.72
CA ALA A 118 8.36 29.69 -16.54
C ALA A 118 7.43 30.89 -16.32
N GLU A 119 7.69 31.76 -15.33
CA GLU A 119 6.75 32.82 -14.90
C GLU A 119 6.53 33.90 -15.97
N ASP A 120 7.53 34.18 -16.80
CA ASP A 120 7.44 35.12 -17.92
C ASP A 120 7.03 34.46 -19.26
N GLY A 121 6.86 33.13 -19.24
CA GLY A 121 6.51 32.31 -20.40
C GLY A 121 7.68 31.98 -21.33
N GLN A 122 8.93 32.20 -20.93
CA GLN A 122 10.13 31.96 -21.73
C GLN A 122 11.22 31.27 -20.89
N LEU A 123 11.54 30.02 -21.22
CA LEU A 123 12.62 29.29 -20.53
C LEU A 123 14.00 29.73 -21.03
N SER A 124 14.95 29.80 -20.11
CA SER A 124 16.33 30.28 -20.29
C SER A 124 17.23 29.36 -21.13
N GLY A 125 16.86 28.08 -21.31
CA GLY A 125 17.61 27.15 -22.16
C GLY A 125 18.80 26.45 -21.49
N ASN A 126 19.03 26.64 -20.17
CA ASN A 126 20.14 25.97 -19.50
C ASN A 126 19.99 24.44 -19.59
N SER A 127 21.06 23.75 -19.99
CA SER A 127 20.98 22.38 -20.51
C SER A 127 21.52 21.29 -19.58
N VAL A 128 22.20 21.63 -18.48
CA VAL A 128 22.68 20.64 -17.51
C VAL A 128 22.99 21.26 -16.14
N VAL A 129 22.62 20.57 -15.06
CA VAL A 129 22.96 20.90 -13.66
C VAL A 129 23.09 19.60 -12.86
N GLN A 130 23.88 19.62 -11.78
CA GLN A 130 23.97 18.56 -10.78
C GLN A 130 23.75 19.09 -9.35
N GLY A 131 23.40 18.20 -8.42
CA GLY A 131 23.13 18.47 -7.01
C GLY A 131 21.63 18.41 -6.72
N SER A 132 21.11 19.36 -5.94
CA SER A 132 19.67 19.55 -5.77
C SER A 132 19.12 20.30 -6.99
N VAL A 133 18.47 19.57 -7.90
CA VAL A 133 18.09 20.05 -9.23
C VAL A 133 16.61 19.84 -9.52
N ASP A 134 16.09 20.70 -10.38
CA ASP A 134 14.80 20.54 -11.05
C ASP A 134 14.91 20.96 -12.52
N SER A 135 13.88 20.67 -13.31
CA SER A 135 13.80 21.14 -14.70
C SER A 135 12.39 21.51 -15.11
N VAL A 136 12.28 22.30 -16.18
CA VAL A 136 11.02 22.64 -16.83
C VAL A 136 11.13 22.39 -18.32
N GLY A 137 10.14 21.71 -18.90
CA GLY A 137 9.97 21.57 -20.35
C GLY A 137 8.69 22.26 -20.82
N ALA A 138 8.70 22.90 -21.98
CA ALA A 138 7.55 23.60 -22.54
C ALA A 138 7.05 22.94 -23.83
N ALA A 139 5.74 22.71 -23.93
CA ALA A 139 5.04 22.34 -25.16
C ALA A 139 4.13 23.49 -25.61
N HIS A 140 4.31 23.94 -26.85
CA HIS A 140 3.62 25.09 -27.42
C HIS A 140 2.57 24.61 -28.42
N VAL A 141 1.37 25.16 -28.34
CA VAL A 141 0.27 24.83 -29.25
C VAL A 141 -0.51 26.08 -29.65
N THR A 142 -0.75 26.21 -30.95
CA THR A 142 -1.60 27.27 -31.49
C THR A 142 -3.02 26.74 -31.66
N LEU A 143 -3.98 27.40 -31.02
CA LEU A 143 -5.39 27.06 -31.04
C LEU A 143 -6.15 28.08 -31.89
N ALA A 144 -6.98 27.59 -32.81
CA ALA A 144 -7.93 28.40 -33.56
C ALA A 144 -9.01 29.00 -32.62
N PRO A 145 -9.78 30.01 -33.07
CA PRO A 145 -11.04 30.41 -32.42
C PRO A 145 -11.93 29.19 -32.14
N GLY A 146 -12.39 29.01 -30.90
CA GLY A 146 -13.20 27.84 -30.52
C GLY A 146 -12.48 26.48 -30.64
N GLY A 147 -11.19 26.47 -30.99
CA GLY A 147 -10.45 25.27 -31.34
C GLY A 147 -9.97 24.47 -30.13
N ALA A 148 -9.55 23.23 -30.38
CA ALA A 148 -8.96 22.35 -29.38
C ALA A 148 -7.72 21.64 -29.93
N ALA A 149 -6.84 21.22 -29.05
CA ALA A 149 -5.71 20.36 -29.36
C ALA A 149 -5.43 19.39 -28.21
N THR A 150 -4.72 18.31 -28.53
CA THR A 150 -4.24 17.34 -27.55
C THR A 150 -2.74 17.48 -27.40
N VAL A 151 -2.27 17.66 -26.17
CA VAL A 151 -0.85 17.60 -25.81
C VAL A 151 -0.62 16.34 -24.98
N TRP A 152 0.37 15.57 -25.39
CA TRP A 152 0.85 14.41 -24.66
C TRP A 152 2.13 14.75 -23.92
N TYR A 153 2.27 14.17 -22.74
CA TYR A 153 3.48 14.25 -21.93
C TYR A 153 3.71 12.89 -21.31
N TRP A 154 4.96 12.48 -21.17
CA TRP A 154 5.29 11.24 -20.48
C TRP A 154 6.58 11.34 -19.67
N ILE A 155 6.67 10.46 -18.68
CA ILE A 155 7.87 10.16 -17.91
C ILE A 155 8.16 8.68 -18.14
N ALA A 156 9.30 8.36 -18.72
CA ALA A 156 9.84 7.01 -18.80
C ALA A 156 10.85 6.80 -17.68
N CYS A 157 10.74 5.68 -16.96
CA CYS A 157 11.64 5.32 -15.86
C CYS A 157 12.45 4.06 -16.26
N GLY A 158 13.69 3.97 -15.79
CA GLY A 158 14.55 2.83 -16.12
C GLY A 158 15.81 2.78 -15.25
N MET A 159 16.59 1.70 -15.40
CA MET A 159 17.81 1.51 -14.62
C MET A 159 19.06 2.03 -15.35
N THR A 160 18.92 2.30 -16.64
CA THR A 160 19.95 2.82 -17.52
C THR A 160 19.39 3.88 -18.47
N TYR A 161 20.27 4.66 -19.08
CA TYR A 161 19.90 5.57 -20.18
C TYR A 161 19.20 4.83 -21.34
N ASP A 162 19.65 3.62 -21.67
CA ASP A 162 19.07 2.85 -22.78
C ASP A 162 17.65 2.35 -22.47
N ASP A 163 17.34 2.04 -21.21
CA ASP A 163 15.98 1.65 -20.79
C ASP A 163 14.99 2.79 -21.07
N VAL A 164 15.29 4.00 -20.55
CA VAL A 164 14.41 5.16 -20.72
C VAL A 164 14.32 5.62 -22.18
N ARG A 165 15.42 5.51 -22.94
CA ARG A 165 15.44 5.80 -24.38
C ARG A 165 14.56 4.83 -25.17
N THR A 166 14.58 3.54 -24.82
CA THR A 166 13.77 2.50 -25.45
C THR A 166 12.29 2.77 -25.24
N VAL A 167 11.89 3.03 -23.99
CA VAL A 167 10.51 3.38 -23.64
C VAL A 167 10.06 4.67 -24.34
N ASN A 168 10.89 5.72 -24.34
CA ASN A 168 10.59 6.96 -25.06
C ASN A 168 10.39 6.73 -26.56
N SER A 169 11.25 5.93 -27.19
CA SER A 169 11.16 5.61 -28.62
C SER A 169 9.90 4.80 -28.95
N LEU A 170 9.50 3.88 -28.06
CA LEU A 170 8.24 3.14 -28.16
C LEU A 170 7.04 4.08 -28.11
N ILE A 171 7.01 5.00 -27.14
CA ILE A 171 5.91 5.97 -26.97
C ILE A 171 5.82 6.89 -28.20
N ALA A 172 6.96 7.41 -28.66
CA ALA A 172 7.02 8.29 -29.82
C ALA A 172 6.62 7.59 -31.13
N SER A 173 6.93 6.30 -31.28
CA SER A 173 6.65 5.54 -32.52
C SER A 173 5.24 4.92 -32.57
N LYS A 174 4.73 4.36 -31.48
CA LYS A 174 3.39 3.74 -31.41
C LYS A 174 2.27 4.72 -31.06
N SER A 175 2.62 5.99 -30.79
CA SER A 175 1.78 7.05 -30.22
C SER A 175 1.44 6.85 -28.73
N PRO A 176 1.45 7.94 -27.92
CA PRO A 176 0.95 7.92 -26.55
C PRO A 176 -0.51 7.46 -26.42
N ALA A 177 -1.33 7.73 -27.45
CA ALA A 177 -2.73 7.32 -27.51
C ALA A 177 -2.91 5.80 -27.54
N GLU A 178 -2.01 5.06 -28.18
CA GLU A 178 -2.03 3.60 -28.17
C GLU A 178 -1.76 3.05 -26.78
N LEU A 179 -0.73 3.57 -26.08
CA LEU A 179 -0.40 3.18 -24.71
C LEU A 179 -1.57 3.43 -23.75
N GLN A 180 -2.24 4.58 -23.86
CA GLN A 180 -3.43 4.87 -23.07
C GLN A 180 -4.54 3.84 -23.33
N ARG A 181 -4.84 3.53 -24.60
CA ARG A 181 -5.91 2.58 -24.97
C ARG A 181 -5.63 1.16 -24.49
N ARG A 182 -4.42 0.64 -24.73
CA ARG A 182 -4.06 -0.73 -24.33
C ARG A 182 -4.06 -0.90 -22.81
N THR A 183 -3.62 0.12 -22.08
CA THR A 183 -3.62 0.10 -20.61
C THR A 183 -5.03 0.18 -20.04
N GLN A 184 -5.89 1.01 -20.62
CA GLN A 184 -7.30 1.03 -20.24
C GLN A 184 -7.98 -0.34 -20.51
N ALA A 185 -7.66 -0.98 -21.64
CA ALA A 185 -8.17 -2.31 -21.96
C ALA A 185 -7.68 -3.36 -20.96
N TYR A 186 -6.39 -3.34 -20.61
CA TYR A 186 -5.81 -4.21 -19.58
C TYR A 186 -6.53 -4.07 -18.24
N TRP A 187 -6.68 -2.85 -17.71
CA TRP A 187 -7.32 -2.65 -16.40
C TRP A 187 -8.81 -3.00 -16.42
N ARG A 188 -9.51 -2.80 -17.54
CA ARG A 188 -10.88 -3.28 -17.70
C ARG A 188 -10.96 -4.80 -17.69
N LEU A 189 -10.02 -5.49 -18.34
CA LEU A 189 -9.96 -6.94 -18.31
C LEU A 189 -9.65 -7.43 -16.89
N TRP A 190 -8.63 -6.87 -16.26
CA TRP A 190 -8.20 -7.23 -14.91
C TRP A 190 -9.32 -7.03 -13.88
N CYS A 191 -10.00 -5.88 -13.86
CA CYS A 191 -11.09 -5.61 -12.91
C CYS A 191 -12.34 -6.48 -13.10
N ASN A 192 -12.50 -7.11 -14.25
CA ASN A 192 -13.66 -7.94 -14.58
C ASN A 192 -13.25 -9.40 -14.86
N ALA A 193 -12.04 -9.80 -14.44
CA ALA A 193 -11.54 -11.16 -14.66
C ALA A 193 -12.41 -12.19 -13.92
N GLU A 194 -12.83 -11.84 -12.71
CA GLU A 194 -13.60 -12.72 -11.84
C GLU A 194 -15.10 -12.37 -11.85
N PRO A 195 -16.00 -13.38 -11.90
CA PRO A 195 -17.44 -13.18 -11.89
C PRO A 195 -17.93 -12.84 -10.48
N ASN A 196 -17.57 -11.66 -9.99
CA ASN A 196 -18.04 -11.15 -8.70
C ASN A 196 -19.45 -10.56 -8.84
N ASP A 197 -20.46 -11.15 -8.19
CA ASP A 197 -21.86 -10.70 -8.20
C ASP A 197 -22.11 -9.49 -7.27
N VAL A 198 -21.26 -8.47 -7.39
CA VAL A 198 -21.41 -7.21 -6.65
C VAL A 198 -22.49 -6.31 -7.26
N GLY A 199 -23.00 -6.66 -8.44
CA GLY A 199 -24.08 -5.93 -9.11
C GLY A 199 -25.39 -5.94 -8.31
N ALA A 200 -25.68 -7.05 -7.60
CA ALA A 200 -26.84 -7.17 -6.74
C ALA A 200 -26.86 -6.15 -5.57
N LEU A 201 -25.69 -5.56 -5.23
CA LEU A 201 -25.53 -4.57 -4.15
C LEU A 201 -25.70 -3.11 -4.63
N GLY A 202 -25.95 -2.89 -5.93
CA GLY A 202 -26.14 -1.57 -6.54
C GLY A 202 -24.85 -0.93 -7.08
N ASP A 203 -25.03 0.05 -7.98
CA ASP A 203 -23.95 0.65 -8.78
C ASP A 203 -22.86 1.34 -7.95
N ASP A 204 -23.24 1.98 -6.83
CA ASP A 204 -22.32 2.68 -5.96
C ASP A 204 -21.37 1.70 -5.24
N VAL A 205 -21.91 0.60 -4.73
CA VAL A 205 -21.12 -0.45 -4.07
C VAL A 205 -20.25 -1.17 -5.10
N ALA A 206 -20.80 -1.51 -6.26
CA ALA A 206 -20.04 -2.14 -7.34
C ALA A 206 -18.91 -1.23 -7.87
N THR A 207 -19.12 0.10 -7.87
CA THR A 207 -18.08 1.08 -8.21
C THR A 207 -17.02 1.18 -7.13
N LEU A 208 -17.42 1.20 -5.85
CA LEU A 208 -16.49 1.20 -4.71
C LEU A 208 -15.63 -0.06 -4.72
N PHE A 209 -16.23 -1.24 -4.90
CA PHE A 209 -15.53 -2.53 -4.97
C PHE A 209 -14.44 -2.53 -6.06
N ARG A 210 -14.79 -2.18 -7.30
CA ARG A 210 -13.81 -2.11 -8.41
C ARG A 210 -12.71 -1.08 -8.15
N ARG A 211 -13.04 0.06 -7.54
CA ARG A 211 -12.04 1.05 -7.15
C ARG A 211 -11.12 0.50 -6.07
N SER A 212 -11.65 -0.18 -5.06
CA SER A 212 -10.86 -0.81 -4.00
C SER A 212 -9.92 -1.86 -4.56
N LEU A 213 -10.37 -2.72 -5.49
CA LEU A 213 -9.49 -3.69 -6.17
C LEU A 213 -8.32 -3.01 -6.89
N LEU A 214 -8.61 -1.94 -7.65
CA LEU A 214 -7.57 -1.17 -8.35
C LEU A 214 -6.62 -0.49 -7.36
N THR A 215 -7.14 0.14 -6.32
CA THR A 215 -6.32 0.79 -5.29
C THR A 215 -5.44 -0.22 -4.57
N VAL A 216 -5.98 -1.36 -4.13
CA VAL A 216 -5.18 -2.41 -3.49
C VAL A 216 -4.12 -2.93 -4.46
N ARG A 217 -4.45 -3.13 -5.74
CA ARG A 217 -3.47 -3.59 -6.73
C ARG A 217 -2.29 -2.62 -6.90
N THR A 218 -2.46 -1.31 -6.68
CA THR A 218 -1.32 -0.38 -6.73
C THR A 218 -0.37 -0.49 -5.54
N HIS A 219 -0.73 -1.23 -4.50
CA HIS A 219 0.09 -1.47 -3.31
C HIS A 219 0.85 -2.81 -3.38
N VAL A 220 0.61 -3.61 -4.42
CA VAL A 220 1.28 -4.89 -4.67
C VAL A 220 2.42 -4.67 -5.64
N ASP A 221 3.66 -4.85 -5.18
CA ASP A 221 4.85 -4.78 -6.02
C ASP A 221 5.00 -6.05 -6.91
N HIS A 222 6.04 -6.06 -7.76
CA HIS A 222 6.33 -7.20 -8.65
C HIS A 222 7.09 -8.36 -7.99
N HIS A 223 7.68 -8.14 -6.82
CA HIS A 223 8.44 -9.11 -6.00
C HIS A 223 7.59 -9.77 -4.89
N GLY A 224 6.33 -9.38 -4.77
CA GLY A 224 5.34 -9.90 -3.85
C GLY A 224 5.10 -9.06 -2.60
N GLY A 225 5.86 -7.99 -2.36
CA GLY A 225 5.59 -7.10 -1.24
C GLY A 225 4.24 -6.39 -1.41
N ILE A 226 3.42 -6.44 -0.37
CA ILE A 226 2.16 -5.71 -0.29
C ILE A 226 2.35 -4.61 0.76
N VAL A 227 2.50 -3.36 0.31
CA VAL A 227 2.74 -2.23 1.20
C VAL A 227 1.46 -1.70 1.83
N ALA A 228 1.53 -1.13 3.03
CA ALA A 228 0.35 -0.65 3.75
C ALA A 228 -0.32 0.56 3.06
N ALA A 229 0.48 1.56 2.66
CA ALA A 229 0.00 2.68 1.85
C ALA A 229 1.11 3.29 0.97
N THR A 230 0.76 3.80 -0.20
CA THR A 230 1.66 4.60 -1.04
C THR A 230 1.50 6.11 -0.81
N ASP A 231 1.18 6.52 0.43
CA ASP A 231 1.08 7.94 0.79
C ASP A 231 2.41 8.49 1.32
N TYR A 232 2.59 9.80 1.15
CA TYR A 232 3.74 10.54 1.68
C TYR A 232 3.30 11.58 2.72
N ASP A 233 2.00 11.80 2.91
CA ASP A 233 1.46 12.82 3.82
C ASP A 233 1.89 12.57 5.28
N ILE A 234 2.08 11.30 5.67
CA ILE A 234 2.51 10.91 7.02
C ILE A 234 3.98 11.23 7.29
N THR A 235 4.83 11.26 6.26
CA THR A 235 6.28 11.57 6.42
C THR A 235 6.51 12.97 7.00
N SER A 236 5.62 13.91 6.71
CA SER A 236 5.66 15.28 7.23
C SER A 236 5.39 15.33 8.74
N PHE A 237 4.70 14.33 9.30
CA PHE A 237 4.36 14.25 10.72
C PHE A 237 5.22 13.27 11.51
N ALA A 238 5.51 12.09 10.95
CA ALA A 238 6.20 10.99 11.62
C ALA A 238 7.66 10.81 11.20
N ARG A 239 8.14 11.54 10.16
CA ARG A 239 9.44 11.30 9.50
C ARG A 239 9.66 9.85 9.05
N ASP A 240 8.56 9.16 8.74
CA ASP A 240 8.54 7.79 8.26
C ASP A 240 7.33 7.59 7.33
N THR A 241 7.33 6.52 6.55
CA THR A 241 6.31 6.23 5.53
C THR A 241 5.46 5.01 5.87
N TYR A 242 4.33 4.86 5.19
CA TYR A 242 3.51 3.65 5.18
C TYR A 242 3.85 2.72 4.01
N ALA A 243 4.83 3.08 3.18
CA ALA A 243 5.30 2.30 2.04
C ALA A 243 6.20 1.11 2.45
N TYR A 244 5.85 0.42 3.53
CA TYR A 244 6.48 -0.81 3.98
C TYR A 244 5.50 -1.97 3.95
N VAL A 245 6.04 -3.19 3.94
CA VAL A 245 5.30 -4.45 4.06
C VAL A 245 5.21 -4.82 5.53
N TRP A 246 4.02 -4.66 6.09
CA TRP A 246 3.63 -5.30 7.35
C TRP A 246 3.03 -6.67 7.03
N PRO A 247 3.51 -7.77 7.64
CA PRO A 247 2.94 -9.09 7.39
C PRO A 247 1.43 -9.16 7.73
N ARG A 248 0.96 -8.43 8.75
CA ARG A 248 -0.47 -8.30 9.07
C ARG A 248 -1.25 -7.73 7.89
N ASP A 249 -0.88 -6.54 7.43
CA ASP A 249 -1.59 -5.80 6.40
C ASP A 249 -1.59 -6.57 5.09
N GLY A 250 -0.42 -7.10 4.70
CA GLY A 250 -0.29 -7.95 3.53
C GLY A 250 -1.14 -9.21 3.61
N ALA A 251 -1.23 -9.89 4.76
CA ALA A 251 -2.06 -11.08 4.92
C ALA A 251 -3.57 -10.77 4.81
N LEU A 252 -4.04 -9.67 5.39
CA LEU A 252 -5.43 -9.23 5.27
C LEU A 252 -5.79 -8.83 3.84
N VAL A 253 -4.88 -8.12 3.16
CA VAL A 253 -5.05 -7.76 1.75
C VAL A 253 -5.02 -8.99 0.85
N ALA A 254 -4.09 -9.92 1.07
CA ALA A 254 -3.99 -11.16 0.32
C ALA A 254 -5.29 -11.98 0.46
N HIS A 255 -5.80 -12.13 1.70
CA HIS A 255 -7.08 -12.79 1.92
C HIS A 255 -8.24 -12.11 1.18
N ALA A 256 -8.33 -10.78 1.22
CA ALA A 256 -9.40 -10.04 0.52
C ALA A 256 -9.31 -10.16 -1.01
N LEU A 257 -8.09 -10.18 -1.58
CA LEU A 257 -7.85 -10.39 -3.01
C LEU A 257 -8.17 -11.84 -3.41
N ASP A 258 -7.78 -12.82 -2.58
CA ASP A 258 -8.13 -14.22 -2.76
C ASP A 258 -9.64 -14.40 -2.74
N ASP A 259 -10.35 -13.79 -1.80
CA ASP A 259 -11.81 -13.76 -1.73
C ASP A 259 -12.45 -13.17 -2.99
N ALA A 260 -11.84 -12.14 -3.57
CA ALA A 260 -12.25 -11.57 -4.85
C ALA A 260 -11.82 -12.39 -6.09
N GLY A 261 -11.06 -13.47 -5.90
CA GLY A 261 -10.63 -14.43 -6.93
C GLY A 261 -9.26 -14.15 -7.57
N TYR A 262 -8.46 -13.24 -7.00
CA TYR A 262 -7.20 -12.77 -7.58
C TYR A 262 -5.97 -13.49 -7.03
N ASP A 263 -5.89 -14.82 -7.18
CA ASP A 263 -4.78 -15.63 -6.66
C ASP A 263 -3.42 -15.30 -7.27
N GLY A 264 -3.38 -14.97 -8.56
CA GLY A 264 -2.13 -14.69 -9.28
C GLY A 264 -1.34 -13.51 -8.72
N VAL A 265 -1.99 -12.57 -8.02
CA VAL A 265 -1.32 -11.43 -7.37
C VAL A 265 -0.96 -11.67 -5.91
N THR A 266 -1.57 -12.67 -5.26
CA THR A 266 -1.34 -12.98 -3.83
C THR A 266 -0.28 -14.06 -3.64
N ARG A 267 -0.10 -14.98 -4.58
CA ARG A 267 0.96 -16.01 -4.51
C ARG A 267 2.37 -15.43 -4.25
N PRO A 268 2.82 -14.38 -4.98
CA PRO A 268 4.15 -13.82 -4.74
C PRO A 268 4.32 -13.24 -3.33
N PHE A 269 3.24 -12.82 -2.66
CA PHE A 269 3.31 -12.33 -1.29
C PHE A 269 3.69 -13.42 -0.29
N PHE A 270 3.13 -14.62 -0.41
CA PHE A 270 3.54 -15.73 0.45
C PHE A 270 4.98 -16.19 0.15
N GLU A 271 5.42 -16.10 -1.10
CA GLU A 271 6.82 -16.34 -1.46
C GLU A 271 7.74 -15.26 -0.86
N PHE A 272 7.34 -13.99 -0.87
CA PHE A 272 8.03 -12.90 -0.18
C PHE A 272 8.17 -13.20 1.30
N LEU A 273 7.07 -13.55 1.97
CA LEU A 273 7.07 -13.90 3.38
C LEU A 273 8.01 -15.08 3.69
N ALA A 274 8.06 -16.09 2.83
CA ALA A 274 8.98 -17.22 2.99
C ALA A 274 10.47 -16.80 2.85
N ARG A 275 10.78 -15.78 2.05
CA ARG A 275 12.16 -15.25 1.93
C ARG A 275 12.58 -14.44 3.17
N VAL A 276 11.65 -13.68 3.75
CA VAL A 276 11.96 -12.75 4.86
C VAL A 276 11.70 -13.30 6.27
N GLN A 277 11.17 -14.53 6.38
CA GLN A 277 10.94 -15.18 7.66
C GLN A 277 12.27 -15.40 8.39
N THR A 278 12.30 -15.13 9.70
CA THR A 278 13.48 -15.41 10.52
C THR A 278 13.72 -16.91 10.62
N ARG A 279 14.97 -17.31 10.92
CA ARG A 279 15.32 -18.72 11.15
C ARG A 279 14.54 -19.34 12.32
N GLU A 280 14.15 -18.50 13.28
CA GLU A 280 13.37 -18.85 14.45
C GLU A 280 11.86 -19.03 14.14
N GLY A 281 11.41 -18.67 12.94
CA GLY A 281 10.05 -18.94 12.43
C GLY A 281 9.07 -17.77 12.54
N TYR A 282 9.44 -16.66 13.16
CA TYR A 282 8.59 -15.47 13.22
C TYR A 282 8.98 -14.43 12.16
N TRP A 283 8.07 -13.50 11.88
CA TRP A 283 8.37 -12.29 11.12
C TRP A 283 8.68 -11.12 12.05
N MET A 284 9.57 -10.23 11.58
CA MET A 284 9.84 -8.95 12.22
C MET A 284 8.73 -7.96 11.87
N HIS A 285 8.69 -6.86 12.63
CA HIS A 285 7.70 -5.78 12.53
C HIS A 285 7.34 -5.36 11.10
N LYS A 286 8.32 -4.99 10.26
CA LYS A 286 8.05 -4.54 8.89
C LYS A 286 9.28 -4.62 7.98
N TYR A 287 9.02 -4.68 6.68
CA TYR A 287 10.02 -4.91 5.65
C TYR A 287 9.88 -3.91 4.50
N ASN A 288 10.97 -3.67 3.78
CA ASN A 288 10.93 -3.04 2.46
C ASN A 288 10.57 -4.09 1.41
N THR A 289 10.15 -3.62 0.23
CA THR A 289 9.82 -4.46 -0.93
C THR A 289 11.02 -5.21 -1.52
N ASP A 290 12.24 -4.87 -1.11
CA ASP A 290 13.50 -5.50 -1.53
C ASP A 290 14.00 -6.58 -0.55
N ASP A 291 13.08 -7.11 0.27
CA ASP A 291 13.30 -8.12 1.31
C ASP A 291 14.09 -7.61 2.55
N SER A 292 14.57 -6.35 2.57
CA SER A 292 15.30 -5.78 3.71
C SER A 292 14.38 -5.38 4.88
N LEU A 293 14.93 -5.28 6.10
CA LEU A 293 14.19 -4.77 7.25
C LEU A 293 13.94 -3.27 7.11
N ALA A 294 12.69 -2.86 7.35
CA ALA A 294 12.33 -1.46 7.44
C ALA A 294 12.60 -0.91 8.86
N SER A 295 12.37 0.39 9.04
CA SER A 295 12.46 1.07 10.33
C SER A 295 11.61 0.33 11.39
N SER A 296 11.95 0.44 12.68
CA SER A 296 11.14 -0.14 13.74
C SER A 296 11.35 0.58 15.05
N TRP A 297 10.29 0.66 15.87
CA TRP A 297 10.34 1.19 17.23
C TRP A 297 10.13 0.10 18.28
N HIS A 298 10.12 -1.18 17.91
CA HIS A 298 10.07 -2.28 18.88
C HIS A 298 11.48 -2.62 19.39
N PRO A 299 11.79 -2.41 20.68
CA PRO A 299 13.09 -2.75 21.24
C PRO A 299 13.26 -4.25 21.51
N TRP A 300 14.49 -4.73 21.33
CA TRP A 300 14.97 -6.04 21.78
C TRP A 300 15.21 -6.13 23.30
N TRP A 301 15.25 -4.98 23.98
CA TRP A 301 15.58 -4.88 25.40
C TRP A 301 14.72 -3.82 26.06
N ALA A 302 13.99 -4.20 27.11
CA ALA A 302 13.18 -3.29 27.91
C ALA A 302 13.10 -3.82 29.35
N ASN A 303 12.93 -2.93 30.33
CA ASN A 303 12.73 -3.31 31.74
C ASN A 303 13.79 -4.25 32.33
N GLY A 304 15.03 -4.19 31.84
CA GLY A 304 16.14 -5.03 32.33
C GLY A 304 16.13 -6.47 31.80
N GLU A 305 15.30 -6.78 30.81
CA GLU A 305 15.22 -8.11 30.21
C GLU A 305 15.23 -8.05 28.67
N ARG A 306 15.62 -9.17 28.06
CA ARG A 306 15.51 -9.38 26.62
C ARG A 306 14.07 -9.67 26.27
N GLN A 307 13.59 -9.06 25.20
CA GLN A 307 12.29 -9.35 24.59
C GLN A 307 12.43 -9.48 23.06
N LEU A 308 11.43 -10.08 22.42
CA LEU A 308 11.35 -10.10 20.96
C LEU A 308 10.61 -8.85 20.47
N PRO A 309 11.11 -8.16 19.42
CA PRO A 309 10.49 -6.96 18.87
C PRO A 309 9.38 -7.30 17.86
N VAL A 310 8.49 -8.20 18.24
CA VAL A 310 7.51 -8.83 17.35
C VAL A 310 6.08 -8.46 17.71
N GLN A 311 5.20 -8.55 16.71
CA GLN A 311 3.75 -8.60 16.86
C GLN A 311 3.34 -10.03 16.43
N GLU A 312 2.82 -10.85 17.33
CA GLU A 312 2.58 -12.27 16.99
C GLU A 312 1.48 -12.49 15.94
N ASP A 313 0.55 -11.55 15.78
CA ASP A 313 -0.45 -11.60 14.71
C ASP A 313 0.20 -11.51 13.33
N GLU A 314 1.34 -10.83 13.20
CA GLU A 314 2.14 -10.82 11.96
C GLU A 314 2.76 -12.19 11.64
N THR A 315 2.74 -13.14 12.58
CA THR A 315 3.13 -14.53 12.33
C THR A 315 1.91 -15.46 12.20
N GLY A 316 0.83 -15.19 12.94
CA GLY A 316 -0.42 -15.95 12.84
C GLY A 316 -1.18 -15.71 11.53
N LEU A 317 -1.38 -14.44 11.14
CA LEU A 317 -2.20 -14.05 10.00
C LEU A 317 -1.68 -14.57 8.66
N PRO A 318 -0.36 -14.59 8.37
CA PRO A 318 0.15 -15.23 7.16
C PRO A 318 -0.27 -16.69 6.99
N LEU A 319 -0.25 -17.48 8.07
CA LEU A 319 -0.67 -18.89 8.02
C LEU A 319 -2.16 -19.02 7.78
N TRP A 320 -2.95 -18.18 8.45
CA TRP A 320 -4.40 -18.11 8.27
C TRP A 320 -4.76 -17.74 6.82
N ALA A 321 -4.18 -16.66 6.28
CA ALA A 321 -4.41 -16.22 4.91
C ALA A 321 -3.96 -17.29 3.89
N LEU A 322 -2.80 -17.91 4.08
CA LEU A 322 -2.32 -18.98 3.19
C LEU A 322 -3.24 -20.21 3.21
N TRP A 323 -3.81 -20.56 4.38
CA TRP A 323 -4.79 -21.65 4.45
C TRP A 323 -6.06 -21.30 3.67
N HIS A 324 -6.60 -20.09 3.80
CA HIS A 324 -7.75 -19.66 3.02
C HIS A 324 -7.45 -19.63 1.51
N HIS A 325 -6.26 -19.20 1.11
CA HIS A 325 -5.80 -19.30 -0.27
C HIS A 325 -5.85 -20.75 -0.77
N PHE A 326 -5.24 -21.68 -0.01
CA PHE A 326 -5.19 -23.08 -0.37
C PHE A 326 -6.57 -23.74 -0.41
N ASP A 327 -7.42 -23.47 0.58
CA ASP A 327 -8.78 -24.01 0.66
C ASP A 327 -9.67 -23.51 -0.49
N LYS A 328 -9.40 -22.31 -1.00
CA LYS A 328 -10.12 -21.77 -2.15
C LYS A 328 -9.61 -22.33 -3.48
N PHE A 329 -8.31 -22.21 -3.74
CA PHE A 329 -7.73 -22.48 -5.07
C PHE A 329 -7.17 -23.89 -5.24
N HIS A 330 -6.94 -24.62 -4.14
CA HIS A 330 -6.43 -25.99 -4.12
C HIS A 330 -5.09 -26.18 -4.88
N ASP A 331 -4.27 -25.13 -5.00
CA ASP A 331 -2.99 -25.18 -5.71
C ASP A 331 -1.88 -25.79 -4.82
N ILE A 332 -1.77 -27.12 -4.89
CA ILE A 332 -0.77 -27.88 -4.15
C ILE A 332 0.66 -27.56 -4.60
N GLU A 333 0.88 -27.31 -5.90
CA GLU A 333 2.22 -27.07 -6.44
C GLU A 333 2.79 -25.73 -5.96
N PHE A 334 1.93 -24.74 -5.75
CA PHE A 334 2.27 -23.48 -5.11
C PHE A 334 2.58 -23.64 -3.61
N VAL A 335 1.74 -24.36 -2.85
CA VAL A 335 1.90 -24.44 -1.38
C VAL A 335 3.03 -25.38 -0.95
N ARG A 336 3.27 -26.47 -1.70
CA ARG A 336 4.30 -27.48 -1.36
C ARG A 336 5.67 -26.88 -0.99
N PRO A 337 6.28 -25.97 -1.78
CA PRO A 337 7.57 -25.38 -1.41
C PRO A 337 7.52 -24.59 -0.10
N LEU A 338 6.39 -23.97 0.24
CA LEU A 338 6.19 -23.16 1.46
C LEU A 338 6.05 -24.01 2.73
N TYR A 339 5.69 -25.29 2.59
CA TYR A 339 5.41 -26.17 3.72
C TYR A 339 6.56 -26.26 4.73
N ARG A 340 7.79 -26.50 4.24
CA ARG A 340 8.97 -26.59 5.11
C ARG A 340 9.68 -25.27 5.33
N SER A 341 9.61 -24.36 4.37
CA SER A 341 10.34 -23.08 4.42
C SER A 341 9.60 -21.99 5.20
N MET A 342 8.28 -22.09 5.34
CA MET A 342 7.46 -21.03 5.94
C MET A 342 6.44 -21.56 6.96
N ILE A 343 5.62 -22.54 6.56
CA ILE A 343 4.48 -23.02 7.37
C ILE A 343 4.97 -23.68 8.66
N LYS A 344 5.85 -24.68 8.55
CA LYS A 344 6.33 -25.44 9.70
C LYS A 344 7.13 -24.59 10.70
N PRO A 345 8.09 -23.72 10.28
CA PRO A 345 8.78 -22.82 11.21
C PRO A 345 7.83 -21.86 11.93
N ALA A 346 6.89 -21.21 11.22
CA ALA A 346 5.92 -20.31 11.85
C ALA A 346 5.04 -21.01 12.87
N ALA A 347 4.47 -22.16 12.52
CA ALA A 347 3.64 -22.94 13.44
C ALA A 347 4.43 -23.39 14.68
N THR A 348 5.69 -23.78 14.50
CA THR A 348 6.60 -24.16 15.60
C THR A 348 6.87 -22.98 16.52
N PHE A 349 7.13 -21.80 15.96
CA PHE A 349 7.31 -20.58 16.76
C PHE A 349 6.04 -20.29 17.57
N LEU A 350 4.88 -20.17 16.93
CA LEU A 350 3.61 -19.85 17.59
C LEU A 350 3.25 -20.86 18.69
N ALA A 351 3.48 -22.15 18.46
CA ALA A 351 3.21 -23.18 19.45
C ALA A 351 4.19 -23.16 20.64
N SER A 352 5.41 -22.65 20.44
CA SER A 352 6.45 -22.58 21.48
C SER A 352 6.47 -21.25 22.24
N TYR A 353 6.03 -20.16 21.62
CA TYR A 353 6.01 -18.82 22.20
C TYR A 353 4.73 -18.56 23.03
N VAL A 354 4.36 -19.56 23.83
CA VAL A 354 3.22 -19.51 24.75
C VAL A 354 3.70 -19.53 26.20
N ASP A 355 2.88 -19.00 27.10
CA ASP A 355 3.09 -19.06 28.54
C ASP A 355 2.57 -20.37 29.15
N GLU A 356 2.75 -20.51 30.46
CA GLU A 356 2.36 -21.70 31.23
C GLU A 356 0.86 -21.90 31.36
N ASN A 357 0.05 -20.88 31.07
CA ASN A 357 -1.40 -20.92 31.13
C ASN A 357 -2.02 -21.17 29.74
N GLY A 358 -1.22 -21.07 28.69
CA GLY A 358 -1.56 -21.42 27.31
C GLY A 358 -1.90 -20.22 26.42
N LEU A 359 -1.68 -18.99 26.87
CA LEU A 359 -1.76 -17.81 25.99
C LEU A 359 -0.41 -17.52 25.35
N PRO A 360 -0.37 -16.79 24.22
CA PRO A 360 0.86 -16.22 23.68
C PRO A 360 1.62 -15.42 24.75
N ARG A 361 2.95 -15.42 24.67
CA ARG A 361 3.76 -14.53 25.52
C ARG A 361 3.57 -13.07 25.08
N PRO A 362 3.94 -12.09 25.92
CA PRO A 362 3.72 -10.69 25.55
C PRO A 362 4.45 -10.27 24.25
N SER A 363 3.70 -9.74 23.29
CA SER A 363 4.16 -9.12 22.05
C SER A 363 3.54 -7.72 21.90
N TYR A 364 3.90 -6.97 20.85
CA TYR A 364 3.22 -5.71 20.56
C TYR A 364 1.80 -5.95 20.02
N ASP A 365 0.86 -5.07 20.33
CA ASP A 365 -0.50 -5.08 19.78
C ASP A 365 -0.55 -4.67 18.31
N LEU A 366 -1.69 -4.86 17.65
CA LEU A 366 -1.89 -4.46 16.25
C LEU A 366 -1.76 -2.95 16.01
N TRP A 367 -1.90 -2.17 17.08
CA TRP A 367 -1.72 -0.71 17.05
C TRP A 367 -0.26 -0.31 17.26
N GLU A 368 0.61 -1.27 17.55
CA GLU A 368 2.07 -1.11 17.63
C GLU A 368 2.52 -0.25 18.82
N GLU A 369 1.68 -0.12 19.83
CA GLU A 369 1.85 0.84 20.93
C GLU A 369 2.12 0.16 22.26
N ARG A 370 1.63 -1.08 22.46
CA ARG A 370 1.61 -1.72 23.78
C ARG A 370 2.13 -3.12 23.69
N ARG A 371 2.94 -3.49 24.68
CA ARG A 371 3.39 -4.86 24.84
C ARG A 371 2.54 -5.58 25.89
N GLY A 372 1.98 -6.73 25.53
CA GLY A 372 1.06 -7.48 26.37
C GLY A 372 0.48 -8.70 25.65
N VAL A 373 -0.57 -9.29 26.23
CA VAL A 373 -1.33 -10.37 25.60
C VAL A 373 -2.66 -9.79 25.15
N HIS A 374 -2.85 -9.65 23.85
CA HIS A 374 -3.93 -8.85 23.26
C HIS A 374 -4.98 -9.75 22.58
N ALA A 375 -6.27 -9.40 22.69
CA ALA A 375 -7.37 -10.23 22.19
C ALA A 375 -7.25 -10.51 20.69
N TRP A 376 -6.91 -9.48 19.90
CA TRP A 376 -6.62 -9.61 18.47
C TRP A 376 -5.48 -10.59 18.20
N THR A 377 -4.34 -10.38 18.86
CA THR A 377 -3.13 -11.20 18.69
C THR A 377 -3.37 -12.66 19.07
N VAL A 378 -4.08 -12.91 20.17
CA VAL A 378 -4.47 -14.27 20.60
C VAL A 378 -5.34 -14.94 19.54
N ALA A 379 -6.34 -14.24 18.99
CA ALA A 379 -7.21 -14.77 17.97
C ALA A 379 -6.47 -15.05 16.65
N ALA A 380 -5.56 -14.16 16.24
CA ALA A 380 -4.72 -14.33 15.06
C ALA A 380 -3.75 -15.52 15.21
N THR A 381 -3.08 -15.66 16.35
CA THR A 381 -2.21 -16.81 16.64
C THR A 381 -2.99 -18.11 16.69
N TRP A 382 -4.17 -18.12 17.30
CA TRP A 382 -5.08 -19.27 17.30
C TRP A 382 -5.48 -19.68 15.87
N ALA A 383 -5.82 -18.71 15.03
CA ALA A 383 -6.21 -18.94 13.65
C ALA A 383 -5.03 -19.50 12.83
N GLY A 384 -3.83 -18.95 13.01
CA GLY A 384 -2.60 -19.44 12.39
C GLY A 384 -2.24 -20.87 12.82
N LEU A 385 -2.37 -21.21 14.10
CA LEU A 385 -2.15 -22.58 14.59
C LEU A 385 -3.21 -23.56 14.06
N THR A 386 -4.46 -23.13 13.95
CA THR A 386 -5.55 -23.92 13.37
C THR A 386 -5.30 -24.18 11.89
N ALA A 387 -4.89 -23.15 11.13
CA ALA A 387 -4.46 -23.26 9.74
C ALA A 387 -3.28 -24.21 9.57
N ALA A 388 -2.25 -24.09 10.40
CA ALA A 388 -1.09 -24.98 10.39
C ALA A 388 -1.48 -26.44 10.66
N ALA A 389 -2.35 -26.70 11.64
CA ALA A 389 -2.83 -28.05 11.92
C ALA A 389 -3.52 -28.68 10.70
N ARG A 390 -4.30 -27.89 9.95
CA ARG A 390 -4.94 -28.34 8.71
C ARG A 390 -3.91 -28.61 7.61
N PHE A 391 -2.93 -27.74 7.41
CA PHE A 391 -1.82 -28.00 6.49
C PHE A 391 -1.07 -29.29 6.83
N PHE A 392 -0.68 -29.47 8.10
CA PHE A 392 0.00 -30.68 8.55
C PHE A 392 -0.82 -31.94 8.29
N ALA A 393 -2.12 -31.90 8.53
CA ALA A 393 -3.01 -33.01 8.21
C ALA A 393 -3.05 -33.33 6.70
N VAL A 394 -3.21 -32.31 5.84
CA VAL A 394 -3.25 -32.47 4.37
C VAL A 394 -1.93 -33.00 3.82
N PHE A 395 -0.80 -32.56 4.36
CA PHE A 395 0.54 -33.03 3.97
C PHE A 395 0.95 -34.34 4.66
N GLY A 396 0.08 -34.94 5.49
CA GLY A 396 0.30 -36.25 6.12
C GLY A 396 1.21 -36.23 7.36
N ASP A 397 1.49 -35.07 7.95
CA ASP A 397 2.28 -34.91 9.17
C ASP A 397 1.39 -34.93 10.42
N ALA A 398 0.84 -36.12 10.72
CA ALA A 398 -0.14 -36.30 11.79
C ALA A 398 0.37 -35.91 13.19
N GLY A 399 1.68 -36.03 13.43
CA GLY A 399 2.30 -35.64 14.70
C GLY A 399 2.25 -34.13 14.91
N ASP A 400 2.74 -33.37 13.93
CA ASP A 400 2.71 -31.91 14.00
C ASP A 400 1.26 -31.37 13.96
N ALA A 401 0.37 -32.02 13.21
CA ALA A 401 -1.06 -31.68 13.21
C ALA A 401 -1.67 -31.77 14.62
N ALA A 402 -1.35 -32.85 15.35
CA ALA A 402 -1.82 -33.03 16.73
C ALA A 402 -1.23 -31.98 17.68
N VAL A 403 0.05 -31.65 17.54
CA VAL A 403 0.72 -30.62 18.36
C VAL A 403 0.09 -29.24 18.12
N ALA A 404 -0.05 -28.83 16.86
CA ALA A 404 -0.65 -27.54 16.52
C ALA A 404 -2.13 -27.45 16.94
N SER A 405 -2.90 -28.51 16.73
CA SER A 405 -4.30 -28.59 17.17
C SER A 405 -4.46 -28.52 18.69
N ALA A 406 -3.58 -29.19 19.44
CA ALA A 406 -3.57 -29.13 20.91
C ALA A 406 -3.19 -27.72 21.41
N ALA A 407 -2.20 -27.08 20.78
CA ALA A 407 -1.81 -25.70 21.11
C ALA A 407 -2.97 -24.72 20.87
N ALA A 408 -3.63 -24.78 19.71
CA ALA A 408 -4.80 -23.96 19.40
C ALA A 408 -5.95 -24.21 20.38
N SER A 409 -6.26 -25.46 20.70
CA SER A 409 -7.34 -25.82 21.64
C SER A 409 -7.06 -25.27 23.04
N ARG A 410 -5.83 -25.41 23.53
CA ARG A 410 -5.40 -24.87 24.83
C ARG A 410 -5.49 -23.34 24.85
N MET A 411 -5.05 -22.69 23.78
CA MET A 411 -5.08 -21.23 23.66
C MET A 411 -6.50 -20.68 23.66
N LYS A 412 -7.42 -21.29 22.89
CA LYS A 412 -8.85 -20.91 22.92
C LYS A 412 -9.44 -21.04 24.32
N ALA A 413 -9.21 -22.16 24.99
CA ALA A 413 -9.71 -22.38 26.34
C ALA A 413 -9.13 -21.37 27.35
N ALA A 414 -7.86 -21.00 27.21
CA ALA A 414 -7.23 -19.97 28.04
C ALA A 414 -7.82 -18.58 27.74
N ALA A 415 -8.05 -18.25 26.47
CA ALA A 415 -8.63 -16.98 26.05
C ALA A 415 -10.06 -16.80 26.61
N GLU A 416 -10.90 -17.84 26.50
CA GLU A 416 -12.27 -17.83 27.03
C GLU A 416 -12.35 -17.56 28.54
N ARG A 417 -11.33 -18.00 29.31
CA ARG A 417 -11.24 -17.76 30.75
C ARG A 417 -10.62 -16.41 31.10
N ALA A 418 -9.53 -16.04 30.42
CA ALA A 418 -8.73 -14.88 30.80
C ALA A 418 -9.31 -13.55 30.30
N PHE A 419 -9.96 -13.54 29.13
CA PHE A 419 -10.44 -12.31 28.50
C PHE A 419 -11.90 -11.98 28.84
N TRP A 420 -12.68 -12.95 29.33
CA TRP A 420 -14.06 -12.69 29.73
C TRP A 420 -14.09 -11.99 31.10
N HIS A 421 -14.65 -10.78 31.15
CA HIS A 421 -14.84 -10.07 32.40
C HIS A 421 -16.29 -10.21 32.89
N GLU A 422 -16.50 -11.05 33.90
CA GLU A 422 -17.84 -11.36 34.43
C GLU A 422 -18.61 -10.11 34.89
N GLY A 423 -17.95 -9.16 35.55
CA GLY A 423 -18.62 -7.98 36.11
C GLY A 423 -19.10 -6.96 35.06
N GLU A 424 -18.50 -6.95 33.87
CA GLU A 424 -18.83 -6.01 32.78
C GLU A 424 -19.51 -6.73 31.61
N HIS A 425 -19.70 -8.05 31.72
CA HIS A 425 -20.29 -8.91 30.70
C HIS A 425 -19.74 -8.67 29.28
N ARG A 426 -18.41 -8.52 29.17
CA ARG A 426 -17.71 -8.30 27.90
C ARG A 426 -16.32 -8.88 27.90
N TYR A 427 -15.78 -9.07 26.70
CA TYR A 427 -14.36 -9.35 26.51
C TYR A 427 -13.52 -8.08 26.67
N VAL A 428 -12.35 -8.22 27.29
CA VAL A 428 -11.38 -7.13 27.48
C VAL A 428 -10.39 -7.09 26.31
N ARG A 429 -9.70 -5.96 26.14
CA ARG A 429 -8.77 -5.81 25.01
C ARG A 429 -7.46 -6.57 25.18
N SER A 430 -6.97 -6.62 26.42
CA SER A 430 -5.66 -7.17 26.74
C SER A 430 -5.68 -7.73 28.15
N VAL A 431 -4.76 -8.65 28.40
CA VAL A 431 -4.47 -9.17 29.72
C VAL A 431 -2.96 -9.11 29.97
N VAL A 432 -2.56 -8.81 31.19
CA VAL A 432 -1.15 -8.75 31.60
C VAL A 432 -0.82 -9.96 32.46
N PRO A 433 0.18 -10.78 32.11
CA PRO A 433 0.59 -11.92 32.93
C PRO A 433 1.04 -11.48 34.33
N THR A 434 0.63 -12.26 35.32
CA THR A 434 1.01 -12.13 36.74
C THR A 434 1.36 -13.50 37.31
N PRO A 435 2.03 -13.59 38.47
CA PRO A 435 2.31 -14.89 39.09
C PRO A 435 1.07 -15.74 39.41
N GLY A 436 -0.12 -15.13 39.48
CA GLY A 436 -1.38 -15.81 39.81
C GLY A 436 -2.37 -15.96 38.64
N GLY A 437 -1.97 -15.66 37.39
CA GLY A 437 -2.85 -15.63 36.23
C GLY A 437 -2.71 -14.32 35.46
N TYR A 438 -3.80 -13.60 35.23
CA TYR A 438 -3.76 -12.36 34.46
C TYR A 438 -4.57 -11.22 35.08
N THR A 439 -4.09 -10.00 34.87
CA THR A 439 -4.84 -8.78 35.17
C THR A 439 -5.42 -8.21 33.87
N PRO A 440 -6.74 -7.95 33.79
CA PRO A 440 -7.35 -7.40 32.58
C PRO A 440 -7.05 -5.91 32.41
N ASP A 441 -6.91 -5.48 31.15
CA ASP A 441 -6.97 -4.08 30.75
C ASP A 441 -8.38 -3.77 30.24
N MET A 442 -9.10 -2.97 31.01
CA MET A 442 -10.52 -2.67 30.77
C MET A 442 -10.76 -1.60 29.70
N THR A 443 -9.71 -0.99 29.14
CA THR A 443 -9.86 0.02 28.08
C THR A 443 -10.65 -0.56 26.90
N VAL A 444 -11.62 0.19 26.40
CA VAL A 444 -12.50 -0.26 25.31
C VAL A 444 -11.74 -0.13 23.97
N ASP A 445 -11.68 -1.21 23.20
CA ASP A 445 -10.85 -1.32 22.01
C ASP A 445 -11.53 -2.17 20.93
N ALA A 446 -11.60 -1.65 19.71
CA ALA A 446 -12.26 -2.32 18.59
C ALA A 446 -11.54 -3.61 18.17
N SER A 447 -10.26 -3.77 18.53
CA SER A 447 -9.46 -4.97 18.23
C SER A 447 -9.99 -6.26 18.86
N VAL A 448 -10.84 -6.15 19.89
CA VAL A 448 -11.54 -7.30 20.48
C VAL A 448 -12.41 -8.03 19.46
N CYS A 449 -12.81 -7.36 18.37
CA CYS A 449 -13.51 -7.99 17.25
C CYS A 449 -12.71 -9.14 16.62
N GLY A 450 -11.38 -9.16 16.74
CA GLY A 450 -10.54 -10.26 16.27
C GLY A 450 -11.00 -11.62 16.77
N LEU A 451 -11.55 -11.70 17.99
CA LEU A 451 -12.07 -12.94 18.58
C LEU A 451 -13.14 -13.62 17.70
N PHE A 452 -13.99 -12.85 17.00
CA PHE A 452 -15.02 -13.42 16.13
C PHE A 452 -14.69 -13.26 14.64
N VAL A 453 -13.92 -12.25 14.25
CA VAL A 453 -13.46 -12.06 12.87
C VAL A 453 -12.63 -13.24 12.41
N PHE A 454 -11.78 -13.78 13.29
CA PHE A 454 -11.01 -14.99 13.01
C PHE A 454 -11.73 -16.26 13.43
N GLU A 455 -13.03 -16.21 13.75
CA GLU A 455 -13.86 -17.37 14.12
C GLU A 455 -13.41 -18.16 15.36
N MET A 456 -12.54 -17.59 16.21
CA MET A 456 -12.20 -18.23 17.48
C MET A 456 -13.43 -18.35 18.38
N LEU A 457 -14.29 -17.33 18.39
CA LEU A 457 -15.60 -17.32 19.03
C LEU A 457 -16.70 -17.10 17.98
N PRO A 458 -17.86 -17.79 18.08
CA PRO A 458 -18.96 -17.59 17.14
C PRO A 458 -19.50 -16.16 17.22
N ALA A 459 -19.75 -15.53 16.06
CA ALA A 459 -20.36 -14.19 16.00
C ALA A 459 -21.76 -14.12 16.64
N GLY A 460 -22.45 -15.28 16.72
CA GLY A 460 -23.76 -15.42 17.37
C GLY A 460 -23.72 -15.70 18.88
N ASP A 461 -22.55 -15.81 19.52
CA ASP A 461 -22.44 -15.96 20.98
C ASP A 461 -22.90 -14.65 21.67
N ASP A 462 -23.78 -14.76 22.67
CA ASP A 462 -24.34 -13.60 23.39
C ASP A 462 -23.26 -12.72 24.03
N ARG A 463 -22.13 -13.31 24.45
CA ARG A 463 -20.98 -12.60 25.02
C ARG A 463 -20.26 -11.77 23.97
N VAL A 464 -20.12 -12.31 22.76
CA VAL A 464 -19.55 -11.59 21.61
C VAL A 464 -20.49 -10.46 21.19
N ALA A 465 -21.78 -10.74 21.03
CA ALA A 465 -22.78 -9.73 20.66
C ALA A 465 -22.91 -8.62 21.72
N GLY A 466 -22.84 -8.96 23.01
CA GLY A 466 -22.78 -8.00 24.11
C GLY A 466 -21.54 -7.10 24.05
N THR A 467 -20.37 -7.70 23.79
CA THR A 467 -19.12 -6.96 23.62
C THR A 467 -19.19 -6.00 22.44
N VAL A 468 -19.65 -6.43 21.26
CA VAL A 468 -19.76 -5.57 20.07
C VAL A 468 -20.75 -4.42 20.27
N ARG A 469 -21.87 -4.64 20.99
CA ARG A 469 -22.78 -3.56 21.37
C ARG A 469 -22.07 -2.52 22.23
N HIS A 470 -21.33 -2.96 23.25
CA HIS A 470 -20.55 -2.06 24.09
C HIS A 470 -19.49 -1.28 23.29
N LEU A 471 -18.79 -1.93 22.35
CA LEU A 471 -17.83 -1.28 21.46
C LEU A 471 -18.51 -0.18 20.63
N ARG A 472 -19.68 -0.46 20.03
CA ARG A 472 -20.44 0.54 19.28
C ARG A 472 -20.87 1.71 20.17
N ASP A 473 -21.34 1.45 21.38
CA ASP A 473 -21.80 2.50 22.29
C ASP A 473 -20.67 3.45 22.70
N ARG A 474 -19.44 2.94 22.85
CA ARG A 474 -18.29 3.71 23.35
C ARG A 474 -17.40 4.30 22.26
N LEU A 475 -17.27 3.63 21.12
CA LEU A 475 -16.29 3.98 20.09
C LEU A 475 -16.91 4.58 18.81
N SER A 476 -18.24 4.62 18.68
CA SER A 476 -18.86 5.21 17.48
C SER A 476 -18.54 6.68 17.33
N ILE A 477 -18.13 7.07 16.12
CA ILE A 477 -17.83 8.45 15.77
C ILE A 477 -19.12 9.14 15.33
N PRO A 478 -19.61 10.18 16.05
CA PRO A 478 -20.92 10.79 15.80
C PRO A 478 -20.86 11.79 14.63
N THR A 479 -20.54 11.29 13.44
CA THR A 479 -20.56 12.06 12.19
C THR A 479 -21.51 11.42 11.19
N PRO A 480 -21.96 12.14 10.15
CA PRO A 480 -22.78 11.54 9.08
C PRO A 480 -22.09 10.38 8.34
N ILE A 481 -20.76 10.26 8.43
CA ILE A 481 -19.97 9.18 7.82
C ILE A 481 -19.94 7.95 8.73
N GLY A 482 -19.98 8.14 10.06
CA GLY A 482 -19.88 7.08 11.05
C GLY A 482 -18.45 6.56 11.23
N GLY A 483 -18.32 5.30 11.64
CA GLY A 483 -17.05 4.63 11.95
C GLY A 483 -16.87 4.34 13.45
N LEU A 484 -15.86 3.53 13.77
CA LEU A 484 -15.43 3.22 15.14
C LEU A 484 -14.00 3.74 15.35
N ALA A 485 -13.75 4.39 16.48
CA ALA A 485 -12.39 4.67 16.93
C ALA A 485 -11.61 3.35 17.18
N ARG A 486 -10.27 3.39 17.08
CA ARG A 486 -9.41 2.24 17.42
C ARG A 486 -9.67 1.78 18.85
N TYR A 487 -9.56 2.72 19.78
CA TYR A 487 -9.81 2.50 21.20
C TYR A 487 -10.16 3.80 21.92
N GLU A 488 -10.62 3.67 23.16
CA GLU A 488 -11.04 4.79 23.99
C GLU A 488 -9.86 5.71 24.32
N ASN A 489 -10.05 7.03 24.16
CA ASN A 489 -9.00 8.04 24.37
C ASN A 489 -7.79 7.93 23.43
N ASP A 490 -7.96 7.33 22.25
CA ASP A 490 -6.94 7.32 21.21
C ASP A 490 -6.54 8.74 20.79
N ALA A 491 -5.24 9.03 20.90
CA ALA A 491 -4.63 10.31 20.58
C ALA A 491 -4.07 10.38 19.14
N TYR A 492 -3.95 9.25 18.46
CA TYR A 492 -3.39 9.20 17.10
C TYR A 492 -4.30 9.94 16.12
N GLN A 493 -3.77 10.98 15.49
CA GLN A 493 -4.49 11.88 14.58
C GLN A 493 -5.75 12.55 15.18
N ARG A 494 -5.87 12.60 16.52
CA ARG A 494 -6.98 13.29 17.18
C ARG A 494 -6.93 14.79 16.89
N THR A 495 -7.93 15.31 16.18
CA THR A 495 -8.02 16.73 15.81
C THR A 495 -8.67 17.61 16.89
N THR A 496 -9.44 17.00 17.80
CA THR A 496 -10.13 17.70 18.89
C THR A 496 -10.07 16.86 20.17
N PRO A 497 -9.81 17.48 21.34
CA PRO A 497 -9.63 16.78 22.62
C PRO A 497 -10.73 15.79 22.98
#